data_AF-A0AAV0BQ31-F1
#
_entry.id   AF-A0AAV0BQ31-F1
#
_cell.length_a   1.000
_cell.length_b   1.000
_cell.length_c   1.000
_cell.angle_alpha   90.00
_cell.angle_beta   90.00
_cell.angle_gamma   90.00
#
_symmetry.space_group_name_H-M   'P 1'
#
loop_
_entity.id
_entity.type
_entity.pdbx_description
1 polymer ?
#
loop_
_entity_poly.entity_id
_entity_poly.type
_entity_poly.pdbx_seq_one_letter_code
_entity_poly.pdbx_strand_id
1 'polypeptide(L)'
;MAQRVRLSSLLTLFSLTGLDKHPKLIATSVDEILGNWNHGNLDRMKIHNIDQLLKLICDIVGTGGDGHSLLTSTTEAIVAAGAGLKVCKHGNQALSSASGLADLLITLGIPLDRLTPQQVLTLVKDPETDFSFLFSQTFYLIFKKLGPIRKLLGFPTIFNRLGLDEISTSGPTSLWKLNEKDGTVENLELDPVKSFGLRYHPMEQLITKDPKDSLKTLDLLLDHSNNQNFGDDINQIAKLDFVLINASALLVLGSSAKDYKQGIELAREIIRSGRAREAIE
;
A
#
# COMPACT_ATOMS: atom_id res chain seq x y z
N MET A 1 -20.06 9.60 24.54
CA MET A 1 -20.90 8.43 24.22
C MET A 1 -21.85 8.70 23.04
N ALA A 2 -22.68 9.75 23.09
CA ALA A 2 -23.65 10.07 22.02
C ALA A 2 -23.08 10.18 20.59
N GLN A 3 -21.92 10.80 20.41
CA GLN A 3 -21.29 10.93 19.09
C GLN A 3 -20.82 9.58 18.50
N ARG A 4 -20.30 8.67 19.35
CA ARG A 4 -19.89 7.33 18.90
C ARG A 4 -21.09 6.53 18.42
N VAL A 5 -22.20 6.57 19.15
CA VAL A 5 -23.46 5.91 18.77
C VAL A 5 -23.97 6.44 17.43
N ARG A 6 -24.01 7.77 17.23
CA ARG A 6 -24.44 8.36 15.96
C ARG A 6 -23.59 7.91 14.78
N LEU A 7 -22.26 7.93 14.93
CA LEU A 7 -21.33 7.48 13.89
C LEU A 7 -21.48 5.99 13.59
N SER A 8 -21.58 5.15 14.63
CA SER A 8 -21.86 3.71 14.46
C SER A 8 -23.15 3.48 13.71
N SER A 9 -24.25 4.12 14.12
CA SER A 9 -25.55 3.99 13.46
C SER A 9 -25.53 4.44 12.00
N LEU A 10 -24.83 5.54 11.70
CA LEU A 10 -24.69 6.04 10.32
C LEU A 10 -23.93 5.04 9.44
N LEU A 11 -22.80 4.52 9.90
CA LEU A 11 -22.02 3.54 9.16
C LEU A 11 -22.79 2.24 8.94
N THR A 12 -23.50 1.76 9.96
CA THR A 12 -24.39 0.60 9.84
C THR A 12 -25.50 0.87 8.82
N LEU A 13 -26.13 2.06 8.85
CA LEU A 13 -27.17 2.41 7.89
C LEU A 13 -26.65 2.42 6.46
N PHE A 14 -25.49 3.01 6.21
CA PHE A 14 -24.88 3.03 4.87
C PHE A 14 -24.62 1.62 4.34
N SER A 15 -24.09 0.73 5.18
CA SER A 15 -23.82 -0.64 4.76
C SER A 15 -25.08 -1.49 4.57
N LEU A 16 -26.10 -1.33 5.42
CA LEU A 16 -27.38 -2.04 5.25
C LEU A 16 -28.16 -1.56 4.01
N THR A 17 -28.03 -0.29 3.65
CA THR A 17 -28.73 0.30 2.50
C THR A 17 -27.92 0.21 1.19
N GLY A 18 -26.64 -0.17 1.25
CA GLY A 18 -25.73 -0.15 0.12
C GLY A 18 -25.33 1.25 -0.34
N LEU A 19 -25.69 2.30 0.42
CA LEU A 19 -25.31 3.68 0.13
C LEU A 19 -23.79 3.87 0.22
N ASP A 20 -23.09 3.03 1.00
CA ASP A 20 -21.63 2.99 1.04
C ASP A 20 -20.95 2.64 -0.29
N LYS A 21 -21.72 2.18 -1.29
CA LYS A 21 -21.25 1.94 -2.67
C LYS A 21 -21.60 3.07 -3.63
N HIS A 22 -22.36 4.07 -3.20
CA HIS A 22 -22.83 5.14 -4.07
C HIS A 22 -21.68 6.14 -4.36
N PRO A 23 -21.30 6.36 -5.63
CA PRO A 23 -20.11 7.15 -5.97
C PRO A 23 -20.09 8.56 -5.38
N LYS A 24 -21.24 9.25 -5.38
CA LYS A 24 -21.33 10.60 -4.79
C LYS A 24 -21.07 10.62 -3.29
N LEU A 25 -21.56 9.61 -2.55
CA LEU A 25 -21.36 9.56 -1.11
C LEU A 25 -19.90 9.27 -0.78
N ILE A 26 -19.27 8.36 -1.53
CA ILE A 26 -17.83 8.07 -1.43
C ILE A 26 -17.03 9.35 -1.70
N ALA A 27 -17.30 10.04 -2.81
CA ALA A 27 -16.62 11.28 -3.17
C ALA A 27 -16.78 12.36 -2.09
N THR A 28 -18.01 12.64 -1.62
CA THR A 28 -18.23 13.59 -0.53
C THR A 28 -17.53 13.19 0.77
N SER A 29 -17.49 11.89 1.10
CA SER A 29 -16.77 11.42 2.29
C SER A 29 -15.26 11.64 2.16
N VAL A 30 -14.69 11.40 0.98
CA VAL A 30 -13.28 11.67 0.68
C VAL A 30 -12.98 13.16 0.80
N ASP A 31 -13.80 14.02 0.18
CA ASP A 31 -13.64 15.48 0.26
C ASP A 31 -13.66 15.99 1.71
N GLU A 32 -14.56 15.45 2.54
CA GLU A 32 -14.63 15.81 3.96
C GLU A 32 -13.38 15.33 4.73
N ILE A 33 -12.88 14.11 4.46
CA ILE A 33 -11.66 13.59 5.09
C ILE A 33 -10.45 14.44 4.70
N LEU A 34 -10.33 14.77 3.41
CA LEU A 34 -9.26 15.60 2.89
C LEU A 34 -9.37 17.04 3.42
N GLY A 35 -10.58 17.60 3.53
CA GLY A 35 -10.81 18.93 4.11
C GLY A 35 -10.44 19.01 5.59
N ASN A 36 -10.58 17.90 6.32
CA ASN A 36 -10.17 17.78 7.73
C ASN A 36 -8.77 17.16 7.92
N TRP A 37 -7.99 17.01 6.84
CA TRP A 37 -6.58 16.63 6.93
C TRP A 37 -5.88 17.62 7.86
N ASN A 38 -5.05 17.14 8.78
CA ASN A 38 -4.11 17.98 9.52
C ASN A 38 -3.08 18.59 8.54
N HIS A 39 -3.49 19.64 7.84
CA HIS A 39 -2.78 20.23 6.71
C HIS A 39 -1.40 20.79 7.06
N GLY A 40 -1.08 20.96 8.34
CA GLY A 40 0.19 21.53 8.78
C GLY A 40 0.56 22.88 8.14
N ASN A 41 -0.40 23.61 7.54
CA ASN A 41 -0.15 24.75 6.64
C ASN A 41 0.79 24.41 5.46
N LEU A 42 0.61 23.26 4.81
CA LEU A 42 1.17 23.00 3.48
C LEU A 42 0.42 23.85 2.45
N ASP A 43 0.78 25.12 2.40
CA ASP A 43 0.29 26.09 1.44
C ASP A 43 0.75 25.64 0.05
N ARG A 44 -0.11 24.91 -0.68
CA ARG A 44 0.18 24.39 -2.03
C ARG A 44 0.71 25.49 -2.96
N MET A 45 0.36 26.75 -2.70
CA MET A 45 0.81 27.92 -3.46
C MET A 45 2.25 28.40 -3.15
N LYS A 46 2.86 28.01 -2.03
CA LYS A 46 4.20 28.50 -1.63
C LYS A 46 5.36 27.60 -2.05
N ILE A 47 5.07 26.43 -2.63
CA ILE A 47 6.11 25.48 -3.03
C ILE A 47 6.21 25.53 -4.54
N HIS A 48 7.12 26.37 -5.04
CA HIS A 48 7.51 26.35 -6.45
C HIS A 48 7.91 24.92 -6.85
N ASN A 49 7.44 24.47 -8.02
CA ASN A 49 7.69 23.14 -8.58
C ASN A 49 7.17 21.93 -7.77
N ILE A 50 6.21 22.12 -6.85
CA ILE A 50 5.61 20.99 -6.13
C ILE A 50 5.02 19.95 -7.09
N ASP A 51 4.40 20.38 -8.18
CA ASP A 51 3.80 19.48 -9.18
C ASP A 51 4.85 18.64 -9.92
N GLN A 52 6.08 19.14 -10.06
CA GLN A 52 7.18 18.38 -10.66
C GLN A 52 7.80 17.40 -9.66
N LEU A 53 7.85 17.79 -8.38
CA LEU A 53 8.29 16.92 -7.28
C LEU A 53 7.28 15.80 -7.01
N LEU A 54 5.97 16.10 -7.02
CA LEU A 54 4.88 15.16 -6.77
C LEU A 54 4.78 14.10 -7.87
N LYS A 55 5.11 14.44 -9.12
CA LYS A 55 5.19 13.46 -10.23
C LYS A 55 6.24 12.37 -10.03
N LEU A 56 7.14 12.54 -9.07
CA LEU A 56 8.20 11.58 -8.75
C LEU A 56 7.86 10.73 -7.51
N ILE A 57 6.74 11.00 -6.85
CA ILE A 57 6.33 10.28 -5.63
C ILE A 57 5.34 9.19 -5.99
N CYS A 58 5.64 7.99 -5.53
CA CYS A 58 4.79 6.82 -5.70
C CYS A 58 4.23 6.37 -4.35
N ASP A 59 3.03 5.77 -4.39
CA ASP A 59 2.41 5.06 -3.27
C ASP A 59 1.82 3.76 -3.80
N ILE A 60 1.82 2.72 -2.97
CA ILE A 60 1.14 1.45 -3.20
C ILE A 60 0.38 1.10 -1.92
N VAL A 61 -0.95 1.16 -1.99
CA VAL A 61 -1.82 0.97 -0.83
C VAL A 61 -3.10 0.25 -1.21
N GLY A 62 -3.49 -0.68 -0.34
CA GLY A 62 -4.78 -1.34 -0.39
C GLY A 62 -5.81 -0.69 0.54
N THR A 63 -7.09 -0.99 0.32
CA THR A 63 -8.19 -0.51 1.18
C THR A 63 -8.25 -1.24 2.52
N GLY A 64 -7.63 -2.41 2.62
CA GLY A 64 -7.71 -3.35 3.73
C GLY A 64 -9.10 -3.96 3.93
N GLY A 65 -9.15 -5.06 4.68
CA GLY A 65 -10.41 -5.73 5.02
C GLY A 65 -10.88 -6.76 4.00
N ASP A 66 -9.96 -7.27 3.17
CA ASP A 66 -10.16 -8.40 2.26
C ASP A 66 -10.30 -9.75 3.00
N GLY A 67 -9.94 -9.80 4.29
CA GLY A 67 -10.03 -11.00 5.12
C GLY A 67 -8.82 -11.93 4.99
N HIS A 68 -7.80 -11.54 4.23
CA HIS A 68 -6.57 -12.30 4.09
C HIS A 68 -5.43 -11.64 4.89
N SER A 69 -4.52 -12.47 5.41
CA SER A 69 -3.32 -12.00 6.11
C SER A 69 -2.11 -12.22 5.21
N LEU A 70 -2.01 -11.45 4.14
CA LEU A 70 -0.95 -11.61 3.14
C LEU A 70 0.33 -10.89 3.58
N LEU A 71 1.44 -11.19 2.90
CA LEU A 71 2.59 -10.31 2.97
C LEU A 71 2.17 -8.92 2.49
N THR A 72 2.36 -7.90 3.32
CA THR A 72 1.84 -6.56 3.10
C THR A 72 2.49 -5.86 1.90
N SER A 73 1.80 -4.91 1.23
CA SER A 73 2.29 -3.99 0.17
C SER A 73 3.53 -3.13 0.52
N THR A 74 4.15 -3.42 1.65
CA THR A 74 5.37 -2.85 2.17
C THR A 74 6.58 -3.31 1.39
N THR A 75 6.69 -4.62 1.16
CA THR A 75 7.90 -5.19 0.56
C THR A 75 8.09 -4.61 -0.83
N GLU A 76 7.00 -4.42 -1.54
CA GLU A 76 6.91 -3.87 -2.88
C GLU A 76 7.28 -2.39 -2.91
N ALA A 77 6.84 -1.64 -1.90
CA ALA A 77 7.23 -0.24 -1.71
C ALA A 77 8.73 -0.10 -1.43
N ILE A 78 9.30 -1.01 -0.64
CA ILE A 78 10.73 -1.08 -0.36
C ILE A 78 11.52 -1.45 -1.62
N VAL A 79 11.05 -2.43 -2.39
CA VAL A 79 11.68 -2.81 -3.66
C VAL A 79 11.63 -1.66 -4.66
N ALA A 80 10.50 -0.96 -4.77
CA ALA A 80 10.41 0.23 -5.62
C ALA A 80 11.37 1.35 -5.17
N ALA A 81 11.51 1.58 -3.85
CA ALA A 81 12.48 2.52 -3.31
C ALA A 81 13.93 2.12 -3.65
N GLY A 82 14.28 0.84 -3.64
CA GLY A 82 15.58 0.34 -4.09
C GLY A 82 15.88 0.58 -5.59
N ALA A 83 14.87 0.97 -6.39
CA ALA A 83 15.05 1.45 -7.76
C ALA A 83 15.38 2.95 -7.85
N GLY A 84 15.43 3.66 -6.71
CA GLY A 84 15.55 5.12 -6.63
C GLY A 84 14.21 5.85 -6.80
N LEU A 85 13.06 5.16 -6.70
CA LEU A 85 11.76 5.81 -6.69
C LEU A 85 11.52 6.43 -5.31
N LYS A 86 11.01 7.67 -5.27
CA LYS A 86 10.55 8.28 -4.02
C LYS A 86 9.21 7.67 -3.63
N VAL A 87 9.20 6.79 -2.64
CA VAL A 87 7.99 6.11 -2.16
C VAL A 87 7.51 6.74 -0.85
N CYS A 88 6.34 7.36 -0.88
CA CYS A 88 5.65 7.87 0.32
C CYS A 88 4.47 6.97 0.64
N LYS A 89 4.75 5.86 1.33
CA LYS A 89 3.74 4.86 1.61
C LYS A 89 2.79 5.31 2.71
N HIS A 90 1.51 5.45 2.40
CA HIS A 90 0.50 5.68 3.42
C HIS A 90 0.10 4.36 4.10
N GLY A 91 -0.18 4.36 5.40
CA GLY A 91 -0.68 3.15 6.03
C GLY A 91 -1.14 3.31 7.47
N ASN A 92 -1.85 2.31 7.96
CA ASN A 92 -2.40 2.26 9.30
C ASN A 92 -2.12 0.89 9.95
N GLN A 93 -2.39 0.78 11.25
CA GLN A 93 -2.38 -0.53 11.93
C GLN A 93 -3.48 -1.42 11.39
N ALA A 94 -3.21 -2.73 11.33
CA ALA A 94 -4.19 -3.69 10.88
C ALA A 94 -5.45 -3.65 11.78
N LEU A 95 -6.62 -3.56 11.13
CA LEU A 95 -7.92 -3.66 11.82
C LEU A 95 -8.49 -5.08 11.79
N SER A 96 -8.16 -5.87 10.75
CA SER A 96 -8.75 -7.19 10.47
C SER A 96 -7.75 -8.25 10.00
N SER A 97 -6.55 -7.88 9.54
CA SER A 97 -5.49 -8.83 9.17
C SER A 97 -4.59 -9.17 10.36
N ALA A 98 -3.84 -10.27 10.27
CA ALA A 98 -2.87 -10.66 11.28
C ALA A 98 -1.65 -9.72 11.35
N SER A 99 -1.35 -8.98 10.27
CA SER A 99 -0.24 -8.03 10.19
C SER A 99 -0.49 -6.94 9.13
N GLY A 100 -0.07 -5.71 9.43
CA GLY A 100 0.02 -4.58 8.50
C GLY A 100 1.41 -3.93 8.54
N LEU A 101 1.72 -3.02 7.60
CA LEU A 101 3.01 -2.30 7.56
C LEU A 101 3.33 -1.65 8.92
N ALA A 102 2.37 -0.92 9.47
CA ALA A 102 2.52 -0.27 10.76
C ALA A 102 2.96 -1.26 11.86
N ASP A 103 2.40 -2.47 11.88
CA ASP A 103 2.74 -3.49 12.87
C ASP A 103 4.15 -4.05 12.66
N LEU A 104 4.59 -4.17 11.40
CA LEU A 104 5.96 -4.55 11.05
C LEU A 104 6.98 -3.49 11.48
N LEU A 105 6.74 -2.21 11.16
CA LEU A 105 7.61 -1.10 11.57
C LEU A 105 7.67 -0.96 13.10
N ILE A 106 6.55 -1.13 13.80
CA ILE A 106 6.53 -1.17 15.27
C ILE A 106 7.39 -2.34 15.78
N THR A 107 7.32 -3.50 15.14
CA THR A 107 8.12 -4.69 15.51
C THR A 107 9.63 -4.43 15.31
N LEU A 108 9.99 -3.64 14.29
CA LEU A 108 11.36 -3.15 14.05
C LEU A 108 11.79 -2.02 15.02
N GLY A 109 10.90 -1.56 15.91
CA GLY A 109 11.17 -0.45 16.83
C GLY A 109 11.09 0.93 16.17
N ILE A 110 10.56 1.03 14.95
CA ILE A 110 10.40 2.29 14.22
C ILE A 110 9.13 3.00 14.73
N PRO A 111 9.26 4.19 15.33
CA PRO A 111 8.11 4.91 15.87
C PRO A 111 7.32 5.60 14.74
N LEU A 112 6.05 5.23 14.61
CA LEU A 112 5.18 5.65 13.50
C LEU A 112 4.70 7.11 13.60
N ASP A 113 4.75 7.70 14.78
CA ASP A 113 4.17 9.01 15.08
C ASP A 113 5.20 10.15 15.06
N ARG A 114 6.48 9.86 14.78
CA ARG A 114 7.54 10.88 14.73
C ARG A 114 7.45 11.78 13.51
N LEU A 115 6.96 11.27 12.38
CA LEU A 115 6.88 12.04 11.15
C LEU A 115 5.65 12.94 11.16
N THR A 116 5.87 14.26 11.17
CA THR A 116 4.80 15.28 11.12
C THR A 116 4.53 15.76 9.69
N PRO A 117 3.32 16.30 9.40
CA PRO A 117 3.01 16.87 8.08
C PRO A 117 4.01 17.91 7.56
N GLN A 118 4.58 18.73 8.45
CA GLN A 118 5.56 19.75 8.11
C GLN A 118 6.90 19.19 7.64
N GLN A 119 7.25 17.98 8.08
CA GLN A 119 8.53 17.34 7.78
C GLN A 119 8.50 16.53 6.48
N VAL A 120 7.31 16.13 5.99
CA VAL A 120 7.17 15.29 4.79
C VAL A 120 7.85 15.92 3.58
N LEU A 121 7.65 17.21 3.33
CA LEU A 121 8.28 17.88 2.20
C LEU A 121 9.80 17.93 2.28
N THR A 122 10.34 18.05 3.49
CA THR A 122 11.79 18.05 3.69
C THR A 122 12.35 16.66 3.38
N LEU A 123 11.70 15.60 3.86
CA LEU A 123 12.12 14.22 3.58
C LEU A 123 12.01 13.86 2.10
N VAL A 124 10.91 14.23 1.45
CA VAL A 124 10.73 13.95 0.01
C VAL A 124 11.79 14.65 -0.85
N LYS A 125 12.28 15.82 -0.41
CA LYS A 125 13.35 16.56 -1.09
C LYS A 125 14.74 16.05 -0.77
N ASP A 126 14.88 15.22 0.27
CA ASP A 126 16.16 14.66 0.64
C ASP A 126 16.58 13.62 -0.43
N PRO A 127 17.70 13.83 -1.14
CA PRO A 127 18.16 12.89 -2.15
C PRO A 127 18.42 11.50 -1.57
N GLU A 128 18.79 11.39 -0.29
CA GLU A 128 19.13 10.13 0.37
C GLU A 128 17.90 9.37 0.90
N THR A 129 16.72 10.00 0.94
CA THR A 129 15.49 9.36 1.45
C THR A 129 14.59 8.90 0.31
N ASP A 130 14.64 7.62 -0.04
CA ASP A 130 13.76 7.03 -1.07
C ASP A 130 12.49 6.41 -0.51
N PHE A 131 12.42 6.17 0.80
CA PHE A 131 11.26 5.58 1.45
C PHE A 131 10.79 6.43 2.63
N SER A 132 9.48 6.65 2.74
CA SER A 132 8.85 7.32 3.88
C SER A 132 7.50 6.68 4.18
N PHE A 133 7.20 6.47 5.46
CA PHE A 133 5.92 5.92 5.89
C PHE A 133 5.04 6.99 6.54
N LEU A 134 3.86 7.23 5.97
CA LEU A 134 2.88 8.19 6.46
C LEU A 134 1.80 7.50 7.29
N PHE A 135 1.95 7.52 8.61
CA PHE A 135 1.01 6.86 9.51
C PHE A 135 -0.35 7.58 9.55
N SER A 136 -1.41 6.93 9.06
CA SER A 136 -2.72 7.55 8.83
C SER A 136 -3.28 8.30 10.04
N GLN A 137 -3.03 7.82 11.26
CA GLN A 137 -3.56 8.44 12.47
C GLN A 137 -2.85 9.75 12.85
N THR A 138 -1.64 9.98 12.34
CA THR A 138 -0.89 11.24 12.51
C THR A 138 -1.40 12.31 11.53
N PHE A 139 -1.69 11.90 10.29
CA PHE A 139 -2.10 12.80 9.21
C PHE A 139 -3.62 13.05 9.21
N TYR A 140 -4.42 12.02 9.41
CA TYR A 140 -5.88 12.09 9.39
C TYR A 140 -6.44 11.76 10.77
N LEU A 141 -6.51 12.77 11.64
CA LEU A 141 -6.96 12.63 13.04
C LEU A 141 -8.36 12.01 13.17
N ILE A 142 -9.20 12.09 12.13
CA ILE A 142 -10.50 11.43 12.08
C ILE A 142 -10.38 9.90 12.27
N PHE A 143 -9.30 9.28 11.77
CA PHE A 143 -9.10 7.84 11.92
C PHE A 143 -8.73 7.43 13.35
N LYS A 144 -8.17 8.32 14.19
CA LYS A 144 -8.04 8.06 15.65
C LYS A 144 -9.41 7.87 16.31
N LYS A 145 -10.43 8.59 15.83
CA LYS A 145 -11.82 8.49 16.33
C LYS A 145 -12.55 7.29 15.72
N LEU A 146 -12.39 7.04 14.42
CA LEU A 146 -13.10 5.99 13.69
C LEU A 146 -12.53 4.59 13.95
N GLY A 147 -11.22 4.44 14.19
CA GLY A 147 -10.57 3.14 14.40
C GLY A 147 -11.26 2.27 15.46
N PRO A 148 -11.44 2.76 16.71
CA PRO A 148 -12.16 2.02 17.74
C PRO A 148 -13.62 1.71 17.38
N ILE A 149 -14.30 2.60 16.67
CA ILE A 149 -15.70 2.41 16.24
C ILE A 149 -15.77 1.28 15.21
N ARG A 150 -14.92 1.32 14.18
CA ARG A 150 -14.84 0.29 13.12
C ARG A 150 -14.51 -1.08 13.70
N LYS A 151 -13.57 -1.14 14.66
CA LYS A 151 -13.22 -2.37 15.37
C LYS A 151 -14.40 -2.96 16.15
N LEU A 152 -15.20 -2.11 16.78
CA LEU A 152 -16.41 -2.55 17.50
C LEU A 152 -17.55 -2.99 16.56
N LEU A 153 -17.68 -2.36 15.39
CA LEU A 153 -18.69 -2.75 14.39
C LEU A 153 -18.38 -4.14 13.82
N GLY A 154 -17.12 -4.45 13.54
CA GLY A 154 -16.70 -5.80 13.14
C GLY A 154 -17.17 -6.24 11.73
N PHE A 155 -17.67 -5.32 10.91
CA PHE A 155 -18.03 -5.57 9.52
C PHE A 155 -17.53 -4.45 8.58
N PRO A 156 -17.34 -4.72 7.27
CA PRO A 156 -16.93 -3.71 6.30
C PRO A 156 -17.93 -2.55 6.18
N THR A 157 -17.42 -1.32 6.11
CA THR A 157 -18.23 -0.10 5.93
C THR A 157 -17.76 0.66 4.69
N ILE A 158 -18.24 1.88 4.45
CA ILE A 158 -17.76 2.77 3.38
C ILE A 158 -16.22 2.94 3.32
N PHE A 159 -15.51 2.62 4.40
CA PHE A 159 -14.05 2.64 4.47
C PHE A 159 -13.36 1.36 3.97
N ASN A 160 -14.10 0.35 3.53
CA ASN A 160 -13.58 -0.94 3.10
C ASN A 160 -14.22 -1.32 1.76
N ARG A 161 -13.42 -1.88 0.86
CA ARG A 161 -13.92 -2.51 -0.37
C ARG A 161 -13.81 -4.02 -0.24
N LEU A 162 -14.69 -4.75 -0.90
CA LEU A 162 -14.71 -6.22 -0.91
C LEU A 162 -13.79 -6.74 -2.02
N GLY A 163 -13.04 -7.81 -1.73
CA GLY A 163 -12.07 -8.43 -2.63
C GLY A 163 -10.63 -8.15 -2.21
N LEU A 164 -9.67 -8.85 -2.84
CA LEU A 164 -8.25 -8.59 -2.66
C LEU A 164 -7.93 -7.14 -3.07
N ASP A 165 -7.17 -6.44 -2.24
CA ASP A 165 -6.81 -5.04 -2.42
C ASP A 165 -5.40 -4.84 -3.01
N GLU A 166 -4.85 -5.90 -3.60
CA GLU A 166 -3.55 -5.98 -4.28
C GLU A 166 -3.70 -6.71 -5.63
N ILE A 167 -2.68 -6.66 -6.48
CA ILE A 167 -2.64 -7.45 -7.72
C ILE A 167 -2.47 -8.93 -7.34
N SER A 168 -3.42 -9.75 -7.78
CA SER A 168 -3.48 -11.17 -7.44
C SER A 168 -2.51 -12.01 -8.27
N THR A 169 -1.91 -13.03 -7.66
CA THR A 169 -1.23 -14.13 -8.37
C THR A 169 -2.14 -15.35 -8.57
N SER A 170 -3.34 -15.38 -8.00
CA SER A 170 -4.29 -16.50 -8.11
C SER A 170 -5.26 -16.38 -9.28
N GLY A 171 -5.39 -15.19 -9.87
CA GLY A 171 -6.35 -14.90 -10.92
C GLY A 171 -6.12 -13.53 -11.56
N PRO A 172 -6.85 -13.22 -12.65
CA PRO A 172 -6.82 -11.89 -13.24
C PRO A 172 -7.29 -10.80 -12.28
N THR A 173 -6.69 -9.63 -12.38
CA THR A 173 -7.03 -8.44 -11.59
C THR A 173 -7.56 -7.34 -12.50
N SER A 174 -8.73 -6.78 -12.17
CA SER A 174 -9.26 -5.63 -12.91
C SER A 174 -8.46 -4.36 -12.60
N LEU A 175 -8.07 -3.62 -13.63
CA LEU A 175 -7.32 -2.37 -13.55
C LEU A 175 -8.17 -1.21 -14.08
N TRP A 176 -8.30 -0.15 -13.28
CA TRP A 176 -8.88 1.13 -13.70
C TRP A 176 -7.74 2.14 -13.84
N LYS A 177 -7.32 2.41 -15.09
CA LYS A 177 -6.21 3.30 -15.40
C LYS A 177 -6.73 4.71 -15.68
N LEU A 178 -6.33 5.67 -14.85
CA LEU A 178 -6.62 7.09 -15.05
C LEU A 178 -5.63 7.69 -16.06
N ASN A 179 -6.13 8.35 -17.09
CA ASN A 179 -5.34 9.19 -17.98
C ASN A 179 -5.28 10.60 -17.41
N GLU A 180 -4.10 11.00 -16.93
CA GLU A 180 -3.92 12.31 -16.29
C GLU A 180 -4.17 13.52 -17.23
N LYS A 181 -4.10 13.32 -18.56
CA LYS A 181 -4.24 14.42 -19.52
C LYS A 181 -5.69 14.85 -19.73
N ASP A 182 -6.61 13.91 -19.73
CA ASP A 182 -8.03 14.14 -20.07
C ASP A 182 -9.00 13.64 -18.98
N GLY A 183 -8.48 13.00 -17.93
CA GLY A 183 -9.27 12.45 -16.83
C GLY A 183 -10.08 11.20 -17.20
N THR A 184 -9.86 10.62 -18.38
CA THR A 184 -10.56 9.41 -18.80
C THR A 184 -10.06 8.20 -18.01
N VAL A 185 -10.95 7.23 -17.78
CA VAL A 185 -10.62 5.98 -17.10
C VAL A 185 -10.74 4.84 -18.10
N GLU A 186 -9.63 4.15 -18.34
CA GLU A 186 -9.56 2.95 -19.15
C GLU A 186 -9.67 1.72 -18.23
N ASN A 187 -10.53 0.77 -18.60
CA ASN A 187 -10.69 -0.49 -17.86
C ASN A 187 -9.92 -1.59 -18.58
N LEU A 188 -8.98 -2.20 -17.86
CA LEU A 188 -8.10 -3.25 -18.34
C LEU A 188 -8.14 -4.44 -17.39
N GLU A 189 -7.49 -5.52 -17.79
CA GLU A 189 -7.28 -6.69 -16.97
C GLU A 189 -5.78 -7.03 -16.93
N LEU A 190 -5.31 -7.38 -15.74
CA LEU A 190 -3.95 -7.82 -15.48
C LEU A 190 -3.97 -9.32 -15.17
N ASP A 191 -3.35 -10.13 -16.02
CA ASP A 191 -3.24 -11.58 -15.83
C ASP A 191 -1.79 -11.91 -15.42
N PRO A 192 -1.57 -12.72 -14.35
CA PRO A 192 -0.23 -13.06 -13.88
C PRO A 192 0.70 -13.59 -14.97
N VAL A 193 0.16 -14.45 -15.85
CA VAL A 193 0.93 -15.08 -16.92
C VAL A 193 1.11 -14.14 -18.10
N LYS A 194 0.02 -13.55 -18.61
CA LYS A 194 0.07 -12.75 -19.84
C LYS A 194 0.76 -11.41 -19.61
N SER A 195 0.41 -10.73 -18.54
CA SER A 195 0.87 -9.37 -18.24
C SER A 195 2.27 -9.38 -17.61
N PHE A 196 2.56 -10.31 -16.69
CA PHE A 196 3.81 -10.30 -15.91
C PHE A 196 4.78 -11.42 -16.26
N GLY A 197 4.32 -12.49 -16.93
CA GLY A 197 5.15 -13.67 -17.19
C GLY A 197 5.40 -14.54 -15.96
N LEU A 198 4.59 -14.38 -14.91
CA LEU A 198 4.64 -15.20 -13.70
C LEU A 198 3.68 -16.40 -13.81
N ARG A 199 3.79 -17.35 -12.89
CA ARG A 199 2.84 -18.46 -12.78
C ARG A 199 1.70 -18.14 -11.83
N TYR A 200 0.62 -18.89 -11.95
CA TYR A 200 -0.47 -18.84 -10.98
C TYR A 200 -0.07 -19.43 -9.64
N HIS A 201 -0.50 -18.76 -8.56
CA HIS A 201 -0.30 -19.19 -7.18
C HIS A 201 -1.61 -19.13 -6.40
N PRO A 202 -2.02 -20.21 -5.71
CA PRO A 202 -3.20 -20.17 -4.85
C PRO A 202 -2.96 -19.28 -3.62
N MET A 203 -4.01 -18.57 -3.19
CA MET A 203 -3.93 -17.56 -2.12
C MET A 203 -3.43 -18.12 -0.79
N GLU A 204 -3.67 -19.41 -0.53
CA GLU A 204 -3.23 -20.10 0.68
C GLU A 204 -1.71 -20.10 0.86
N GLN A 205 -0.94 -20.03 -0.24
CA GLN A 205 0.52 -19.97 -0.21
C GLN A 205 1.06 -18.61 0.24
N LEU A 206 0.22 -17.57 0.16
CA LEU A 206 0.59 -16.18 0.45
C LEU A 206 0.29 -15.77 1.89
N ILE A 207 -0.44 -16.61 2.65
CA ILE A 207 -0.88 -16.31 4.01
C ILE A 207 0.33 -16.29 4.97
N THR A 208 0.39 -15.24 5.77
CA THR A 208 1.27 -15.07 6.93
C THR A 208 0.46 -15.15 8.22
N LYS A 209 1.08 -15.63 9.29
CA LYS A 209 0.36 -15.94 10.54
C LYS A 209 0.22 -14.75 11.47
N ASP A 210 1.26 -13.94 11.56
CA ASP A 210 1.38 -12.82 12.49
C ASP A 210 2.47 -11.82 12.03
N PRO A 211 2.65 -10.66 12.70
CA PRO A 211 3.64 -9.67 12.30
C PRO A 211 5.09 -10.17 12.35
N LYS A 212 5.42 -11.11 13.25
CA LYS A 212 6.77 -11.69 13.34
C LYS A 212 7.03 -12.64 12.18
N ASP A 213 6.04 -13.42 11.79
CA ASP A 213 6.09 -14.29 10.61
C ASP A 213 6.21 -13.48 9.31
N SER A 214 5.50 -12.35 9.23
CA SER A 214 5.62 -11.38 8.13
C SER A 214 7.03 -10.79 8.06
N LEU A 215 7.59 -10.39 9.21
CA LEU A 215 8.96 -9.85 9.28
C LEU A 215 10.00 -10.89 8.86
N LYS A 216 9.89 -12.13 9.34
CA LYS A 216 10.78 -13.23 8.91
C LYS A 216 10.70 -13.48 7.40
N THR A 217 9.48 -13.40 6.84
CA THR A 217 9.28 -13.54 5.40
C THR A 217 9.94 -12.38 4.66
N LEU A 218 9.76 -11.14 5.13
CA LEU A 218 10.43 -9.96 4.57
C LEU A 218 11.95 -10.13 4.59
N ASP A 219 12.52 -10.48 5.75
CA ASP A 219 13.96 -10.69 5.92
C ASP A 219 14.49 -11.76 4.95
N LEU A 220 13.78 -12.88 4.80
CA LEU A 220 14.19 -13.93 3.88
C LEU A 220 14.09 -13.49 2.41
N LEU A 221 13.03 -12.77 2.04
CA LEU A 221 12.85 -12.30 0.66
C LEU A 221 13.89 -11.24 0.28
N LEU A 222 14.29 -10.38 1.23
CA LEU A 222 15.30 -9.34 1.03
C LEU A 222 16.74 -9.80 1.29
N ASP A 223 16.94 -11.05 1.72
CA ASP A 223 18.26 -11.64 1.90
C ASP A 223 18.92 -11.92 0.54
N HIS A 224 19.82 -11.02 0.14
CA HIS A 224 20.56 -11.11 -1.10
C HIS A 224 21.64 -12.22 -1.10
N SER A 225 22.01 -12.77 0.06
CA SER A 225 23.06 -13.80 0.16
C SER A 225 22.66 -15.14 -0.47
N ASN A 226 21.35 -15.42 -0.53
CA ASN A 226 20.80 -16.64 -1.10
C ASN A 226 20.39 -16.49 -2.59
N ASN A 227 20.51 -15.29 -3.17
CA ASN A 227 20.13 -14.94 -4.54
C ASN A 227 18.67 -15.29 -4.92
N GLN A 228 17.77 -15.28 -3.93
CA GLN A 228 16.38 -15.76 -4.01
C GLN A 228 16.22 -17.20 -4.49
N ASN A 229 17.22 -18.04 -4.26
CA ASN A 229 17.10 -19.46 -4.57
C ASN A 229 16.37 -20.19 -3.44
N PHE A 230 15.05 -20.35 -3.59
CA PHE A 230 14.21 -21.06 -2.63
C PHE A 230 14.07 -22.57 -2.94
N GLY A 231 14.81 -23.10 -3.92
CA GLY A 231 14.71 -24.49 -4.34
C GLY A 231 13.26 -24.87 -4.69
N ASP A 232 12.75 -25.91 -4.05
CA ASP A 232 11.37 -26.41 -4.23
C ASP A 232 10.37 -25.84 -3.22
N ASP A 233 10.73 -24.82 -2.43
CA ASP A 233 9.78 -24.17 -1.50
C ASP A 233 8.77 -23.31 -2.27
N ILE A 234 7.69 -23.97 -2.69
CA ILE A 234 6.61 -23.36 -3.47
C ILE A 234 5.97 -22.16 -2.76
N ASN A 235 5.97 -22.11 -1.42
CA ASN A 235 5.34 -21.02 -0.67
C ASN A 235 6.22 -19.77 -0.71
N GLN A 236 7.53 -19.93 -0.56
CA GLN A 236 8.46 -18.79 -0.64
C GLN A 236 8.56 -18.26 -2.07
N ILE A 237 8.50 -19.13 -3.07
CA ILE A 237 8.39 -18.69 -4.47
C ILE A 237 7.08 -17.93 -4.69
N ALA A 238 5.95 -18.40 -4.17
CA ALA A 238 4.65 -17.72 -4.31
C ALA A 238 4.66 -16.32 -3.70
N LYS A 239 5.23 -16.19 -2.50
CA LYS A 239 5.36 -14.90 -1.81
C LYS A 239 6.31 -13.95 -2.53
N LEU A 240 7.42 -14.46 -3.07
CA LEU A 240 8.31 -13.66 -3.92
C LEU A 240 7.56 -13.17 -5.16
N ASP A 241 6.90 -14.05 -5.90
CA ASP A 241 6.15 -13.68 -7.11
C ASP A 241 5.01 -12.68 -6.80
N PHE A 242 4.37 -12.78 -5.63
CA PHE A 242 3.39 -11.81 -5.14
C PHE A 242 3.99 -10.43 -4.82
N VAL A 243 5.22 -10.37 -4.29
CA VAL A 243 5.94 -9.10 -4.12
C VAL A 243 6.30 -8.52 -5.48
N LEU A 244 6.85 -9.35 -6.38
CA LEU A 244 7.32 -8.89 -7.68
C LEU A 244 6.18 -8.34 -8.54
N ILE A 245 5.01 -8.99 -8.57
CA ILE A 245 3.87 -8.56 -9.39
C ILE A 245 3.40 -7.15 -9.02
N ASN A 246 3.32 -6.86 -7.72
CA ASN A 246 2.88 -5.59 -7.18
C ASN A 246 3.98 -4.52 -7.27
N ALA A 247 5.25 -4.87 -6.99
CA ALA A 247 6.40 -3.97 -7.18
C ALA A 247 6.57 -3.57 -8.66
N SER A 248 6.40 -4.51 -9.58
CA SER A 248 6.48 -4.29 -11.02
C SER A 248 5.48 -3.23 -11.49
N ALA A 249 4.24 -3.27 -10.98
CA ALA A 249 3.25 -2.25 -11.30
C ALA A 249 3.71 -0.85 -10.87
N LEU A 250 4.31 -0.73 -9.68
CA LEU A 250 4.86 0.53 -9.18
C LEU A 250 6.07 1.00 -10.00
N LEU A 251 6.96 0.09 -10.40
CA LEU A 251 8.13 0.40 -11.25
C LEU A 251 7.72 0.89 -12.65
N VAL A 252 6.63 0.35 -13.21
CA VAL A 252 6.07 0.83 -14.49
C VAL A 252 5.43 2.20 -14.32
N LEU A 253 4.66 2.42 -13.25
CA LEU A 253 4.08 3.73 -12.95
C LEU A 253 5.16 4.80 -12.71
N GLY A 254 6.23 4.43 -11.98
CA GLY A 254 7.40 5.27 -11.73
C GLY A 254 8.34 5.43 -12.93
N SER A 255 8.00 4.89 -14.11
CA SER A 255 8.81 4.95 -15.33
C SER A 255 10.21 4.30 -15.23
N SER A 256 10.47 3.48 -14.21
CA SER A 256 11.70 2.68 -14.09
C SER A 256 11.68 1.45 -15.01
N ALA A 257 10.49 1.00 -15.41
CA ALA A 257 10.28 -0.10 -16.35
C ALA A 257 9.27 0.27 -17.45
N LYS A 258 9.48 -0.22 -18.66
CA LYS A 258 8.64 0.07 -19.84
C LYS A 258 7.35 -0.75 -19.87
N ASP A 259 7.37 -1.93 -19.26
CA ASP A 259 6.28 -2.88 -19.19
C ASP A 259 6.41 -3.75 -17.94
N TYR A 260 5.34 -4.47 -17.61
CA TYR A 260 5.28 -5.25 -16.38
C TYR A 260 6.27 -6.43 -16.35
N LYS A 261 6.67 -6.98 -17.49
CA LYS A 261 7.66 -8.07 -17.54
C LYS A 261 9.05 -7.54 -17.22
N GLN A 262 9.41 -6.39 -17.79
CA GLN A 262 10.65 -5.70 -17.39
C GLN A 262 10.61 -5.29 -15.93
N GLY A 263 9.45 -4.86 -15.42
CA GLY A 263 9.28 -4.52 -14.00
C GLY A 263 9.54 -5.71 -13.07
N ILE A 264 9.13 -6.93 -13.45
CA ILE A 264 9.46 -8.16 -12.70
C ILE A 264 10.97 -8.38 -12.63
N GLU A 265 11.65 -8.32 -13.78
CA GLU A 265 13.10 -8.56 -13.84
C GLU A 265 13.88 -7.51 -13.06
N LEU A 266 13.48 -6.24 -13.16
CA LEU A 266 14.08 -5.15 -12.39
C LEU A 266 13.85 -5.33 -10.89
N ALA A 267 12.63 -5.66 -10.46
CA ALA A 267 12.32 -5.93 -9.06
C ALA A 267 13.16 -7.11 -8.50
N ARG A 268 13.34 -8.19 -9.26
CA ARG A 268 14.22 -9.31 -8.88
C ARG A 268 15.66 -8.84 -8.70
N GLU A 269 16.19 -8.06 -9.63
CA GLU A 269 17.56 -7.58 -9.59
C GLU A 269 17.80 -6.60 -8.43
N ILE A 270 16.85 -5.70 -8.12
CA ILE A 270 16.93 -4.82 -6.95
C ILE A 270 17.06 -5.60 -5.65
N ILE A 271 16.27 -6.66 -5.49
CA ILE A 271 16.35 -7.51 -4.30
C ILE A 271 17.68 -8.28 -4.30
N ARG A 272 18.11 -8.86 -5.43
CA ARG A 272 19.36 -9.64 -5.53
C ARG A 272 20.62 -8.81 -5.31
N SER A 273 20.60 -7.53 -5.69
CA SER A 273 21.72 -6.61 -5.50
C SER A 273 21.82 -6.07 -4.06
N GLY A 274 20.81 -6.31 -3.22
CA GLY A 274 20.74 -5.77 -1.86
C GLY A 274 20.15 -4.35 -1.77
N ARG A 275 19.89 -3.68 -2.90
CA ARG A 275 19.35 -2.31 -2.93
C ARG A 275 18.00 -2.15 -2.23
N ALA A 276 17.15 -3.18 -2.26
CA ALA A 276 15.91 -3.17 -1.47
C ALA A 276 16.19 -3.12 0.05
N ARG A 277 17.24 -3.79 0.52
CA ARG A 277 17.62 -3.78 1.93
C ARG A 277 18.20 -2.43 2.32
N GLU A 278 19.08 -1.87 1.49
CA GLU A 278 19.66 -0.54 1.68
C GLU A 278 18.60 0.56 1.78
N ALA A 279 17.49 0.45 1.04
CA ALA A 279 16.40 1.43 1.06
C ALA A 279 15.67 1.58 2.42
N ILE A 280 15.90 0.67 3.37
CA ILE A 280 15.29 0.69 4.71
C ILE A 280 16.29 0.71 5.87
N GLU A 281 17.60 0.75 5.58
CA GLU A 281 18.69 0.84 6.56
C GLU A 281 19.14 2.30 6.76
#